data_AF-A0A1G6JQI7-F1
#
_entry.id   AF-A0A1G6JQI7-F1
#
_cell.length_a   1.000
_cell.length_b   1.000
_cell.length_c   1.000
_cell.angle_alpha   90.00
_cell.angle_beta   90.00
_cell.angle_gamma   90.00
#
_symmetry.space_group_name_H-M   'P 1'
#
loop_
_entity.id
_entity.type
_entity.pdbx_description
1 polymer ?
#
loop_
_entity_poly.entity_id
_entity_poly.type
_entity_poly.pdbx_seq_one_letter_code
_entity_poly.pdbx_strand_id
1 'polypeptide(L)'
;MKRLMTLCLMLVLAIVLAACGNDEDSSSDSSSAEQKAQKQAEEMQKKMEEQQVDPDETVATVNGTEIKGEEYNSLLSNAQQQSQANGEDPTTDDGAKELKDQVLKSLVGNKLLFQEAENQNYEVSDKELDEEMQSAKDQFENEDKFKEALEAADTTEEEYKQRLKEGLLVNKYVDNELSPKEVTEDDMKTYYEEMEKQAKESNQEDSLPKYDDIKDQLKTMMEQQNLQTVMLERVDELEKDADVKYNI
;
A
#
# COMPACT_ATOMS: atom_id res chain seq x y z
N MET A 1 13.81 25.79 11.64
CA MET A 1 13.87 25.32 13.05
C MET A 1 14.43 23.90 13.04
N LYS A 2 15.22 23.57 14.05
CA LYS A 2 16.21 22.48 14.05
C LYS A 2 15.57 21.11 13.79
N ARG A 3 16.06 20.41 12.76
CA ARG A 3 15.75 19.01 12.48
C ARG A 3 16.33 18.16 13.62
N LEU A 4 15.47 17.60 14.46
CA LEU A 4 15.88 16.65 15.49
C LEU A 4 15.95 15.27 14.84
N MET A 5 17.20 14.86 14.67
CA MET A 5 17.72 13.57 14.25
C MET A 5 17.22 12.47 15.20
N THR A 6 16.19 11.71 14.80
CA THR A 6 15.80 10.46 15.46
C THR A 6 16.42 9.29 14.71
N LEU A 7 17.71 9.08 14.99
CA LEU A 7 18.39 7.81 14.80
C LEU A 7 17.75 6.82 15.79
N CYS A 8 16.76 6.05 15.33
CA CYS A 8 16.38 4.81 16.01
C CYS A 8 17.49 3.79 15.75
N LEU A 9 18.57 3.94 16.52
CA LEU A 9 19.65 2.98 16.65
C LEU A 9 19.03 1.68 17.15
N MET A 10 18.99 0.67 16.27
CA MET A 10 18.79 -0.73 16.65
C MET A 10 19.76 -1.07 17.78
N LEU A 11 19.25 -1.10 19.00
CA LEU A 11 19.98 -1.56 20.17
C LEU A 11 19.45 -2.95 20.51
N VAL A 12 19.82 -3.91 19.66
CA VAL A 12 19.79 -5.33 20.02
C VAL A 12 20.84 -5.52 21.10
N LEU A 13 20.40 -5.40 22.35
CA LEU A 13 21.23 -5.59 23.52
C LEU A 13 21.43 -7.10 23.75
N ALA A 14 22.27 -7.73 22.94
CA ALA A 14 22.81 -9.05 23.24
C ALA A 14 23.91 -8.91 24.30
N ILE A 15 23.53 -9.01 25.58
CA ILE A 15 24.48 -9.29 26.66
C ILE A 15 24.06 -10.58 27.35
N VAL A 16 24.53 -11.70 26.80
CA VAL A 16 24.66 -12.94 27.55
C VAL A 16 26.08 -12.98 28.09
N LEU A 17 26.24 -12.66 29.37
CA LEU A 17 27.38 -13.14 30.16
C LEU A 17 26.86 -13.72 31.46
N ALA A 18 26.84 -15.05 31.47
CA ALA A 18 26.64 -15.90 32.62
C ALA A 18 27.62 -15.51 33.74
N ALA A 19 27.08 -14.99 34.85
CA ALA A 19 27.74 -15.02 36.14
C ALA A 19 27.11 -16.17 36.93
N CYS A 20 27.92 -17.20 37.17
CA CYS A 20 27.55 -18.38 37.94
C CYS A 20 27.09 -18.01 39.36
N GLY A 21 25.87 -18.43 39.69
CA GLY A 21 25.30 -18.41 41.03
C GLY A 21 24.23 -19.48 41.14
N ASN A 22 24.69 -20.71 41.38
CA ASN A 22 23.98 -21.88 41.89
C ASN A 22 22.48 -21.70 42.21
N ASP A 23 21.59 -22.17 41.32
CA ASP A 23 20.43 -23.03 41.65
C ASP A 23 19.74 -23.50 40.36
N GLU A 24 19.01 -24.60 40.48
CA GLU A 24 18.60 -25.58 39.47
C GLU A 24 17.65 -25.07 38.37
N ASP A 25 17.74 -25.71 37.19
CA ASP A 25 16.74 -25.88 36.13
C ASP A 25 15.89 -24.67 35.72
N SER A 26 16.24 -24.05 34.57
CA SER A 26 15.31 -23.48 33.56
C SER A 26 16.08 -22.71 32.47
N SER A 27 16.76 -23.39 31.54
CA SER A 27 17.43 -22.70 30.42
C SER A 27 17.51 -23.53 29.15
N SER A 28 16.40 -24.18 28.77
CA SER A 28 16.28 -24.90 27.48
C SER A 28 15.10 -24.46 26.60
N ASP A 29 14.33 -23.43 26.95
CA ASP A 29 13.06 -23.12 26.26
C ASP A 29 13.14 -22.00 25.20
N SER A 30 14.11 -21.08 25.28
CA SER A 30 14.21 -19.94 24.32
C SER A 30 14.64 -20.35 22.90
N SER A 31 15.50 -21.37 22.76
CA SER A 31 16.00 -21.84 21.44
C SER A 31 14.92 -22.52 20.59
N SER A 32 13.88 -23.07 21.22
CA SER A 32 12.80 -23.80 20.53
C SER A 32 11.74 -22.85 19.96
N ALA A 33 11.46 -21.75 20.67
CA ALA A 33 10.50 -20.73 20.24
C ALA A 33 11.02 -19.91 19.05
N GLU A 34 12.30 -19.52 19.06
CA GLU A 34 12.94 -18.79 17.95
C GLU A 34 13.00 -19.64 16.67
N GLN A 35 13.40 -20.92 16.77
CA GLN A 35 13.38 -21.82 15.61
C GLN A 35 11.98 -22.09 15.07
N LYS A 36 10.95 -22.11 15.94
CA LYS A 36 9.57 -22.31 15.53
C LYS A 36 9.01 -21.07 14.83
N ALA A 37 9.30 -19.87 15.34
CA ALA A 37 8.92 -18.61 14.71
C ALA A 37 9.60 -18.43 13.35
N GLN A 38 10.89 -18.76 13.23
CA GLN A 38 11.61 -18.70 11.96
C GLN A 38 11.00 -19.64 10.91
N LYS A 39 10.71 -20.89 11.28
CA LYS A 39 10.07 -21.84 10.35
C LYS A 39 8.67 -21.41 9.90
N GLN A 40 7.90 -20.80 10.80
CA GLN A 40 6.59 -20.27 10.46
C GLN A 40 6.68 -19.08 9.50
N ALA A 41 7.65 -18.19 9.69
CA ALA A 41 7.91 -17.08 8.78
C ALA A 41 8.35 -17.57 7.39
N GLU A 42 9.26 -18.56 7.32
CA GLU A 42 9.69 -19.18 6.06
C GLU A 42 8.53 -19.88 5.33
N GLU A 43 7.67 -20.61 6.06
CA GLU A 43 6.49 -21.26 5.48
C GLU A 43 5.47 -20.24 4.94
N MET A 44 5.24 -19.16 5.69
CA MET A 44 4.34 -18.08 5.27
C MET A 44 4.88 -17.36 4.03
N GLN A 45 6.19 -17.04 4.01
CA GLN A 45 6.83 -16.43 2.84
C GLN A 45 6.68 -17.31 1.60
N LYS A 46 6.94 -18.62 1.74
CA LYS A 46 6.76 -19.57 0.62
C LYS A 46 5.32 -19.60 0.11
N LYS A 47 4.31 -19.57 1.01
CA LYS A 47 2.90 -19.54 0.62
C LYS A 47 2.51 -18.23 -0.06
N MET A 48 3.11 -17.10 0.33
CA MET A 48 2.90 -15.82 -0.35
C MET A 48 3.51 -15.81 -1.75
N GLU A 49 4.70 -16.39 -1.92
CA GLU A 49 5.34 -16.58 -3.23
C GLU A 49 4.53 -17.52 -4.14
N GLU A 50 3.89 -18.55 -3.58
CA GLU A 50 3.00 -19.47 -4.33
C GLU A 50 1.72 -18.81 -4.88
N GLN A 51 1.35 -17.61 -4.38
CA GLN A 51 0.20 -16.83 -4.89
C GLN A 51 0.55 -15.95 -6.09
N GLN A 52 1.83 -15.80 -6.41
CA GLN A 52 2.29 -15.09 -7.59
C GLN A 52 2.03 -15.90 -8.87
N VAL A 53 1.97 -15.21 -9.99
CA VAL A 53 1.80 -15.80 -11.33
C VAL A 53 3.06 -15.61 -12.18
N ASP A 54 3.12 -16.20 -13.36
CA ASP A 54 4.25 -15.97 -14.28
C ASP A 54 4.27 -14.49 -14.70
N PRO A 55 5.41 -13.76 -14.61
CA PRO A 55 5.49 -12.34 -14.94
C PRO A 55 4.98 -12.00 -16.36
N ASP A 56 5.15 -12.91 -17.31
CA ASP A 56 4.75 -12.72 -18.71
C ASP A 56 3.28 -13.11 -18.97
N GLU A 57 2.62 -13.77 -18.01
CA GLU A 57 1.23 -14.18 -18.10
C GLU A 57 0.30 -12.95 -18.14
N THR A 58 -0.70 -12.99 -19.01
CA THR A 58 -1.73 -11.95 -19.06
C THR A 58 -2.79 -12.26 -18.01
N VAL A 59 -2.79 -11.53 -16.89
CA VAL A 59 -3.72 -11.75 -15.76
C VAL A 59 -5.10 -11.14 -15.99
N ALA A 60 -5.16 -10.08 -16.79
CA ALA A 60 -6.40 -9.44 -17.18
C ALA A 60 -6.22 -8.69 -18.51
N THR A 61 -7.32 -8.30 -19.14
CA THR A 61 -7.34 -7.48 -20.34
C THR A 61 -8.43 -6.43 -20.22
N VAL A 62 -8.10 -5.18 -20.55
CA VAL A 62 -9.00 -4.02 -20.52
C VAL A 62 -8.99 -3.35 -21.89
N ASN A 63 -10.10 -3.44 -22.63
CA ASN A 63 -10.24 -2.88 -23.99
C ASN A 63 -9.11 -3.33 -24.94
N GLY A 64 -8.71 -4.60 -24.83
CA GLY A 64 -7.62 -5.20 -25.61
C GLY A 64 -6.21 -4.89 -25.11
N THR A 65 -6.05 -4.08 -24.07
CA THR A 65 -4.76 -3.87 -23.41
C THR A 65 -4.53 -4.91 -22.33
N GLU A 66 -3.40 -5.61 -22.38
CA GLU A 66 -3.03 -6.63 -21.40
C GLU A 66 -2.55 -6.00 -20.09
N ILE A 67 -2.87 -6.65 -18.97
CA ILE A 67 -2.26 -6.44 -17.67
C ILE A 67 -1.41 -7.69 -17.39
N LYS A 68 -0.12 -7.50 -17.11
CA LYS A 68 0.84 -8.60 -16.98
C LYS A 68 0.99 -9.10 -15.55
N GLY A 69 1.47 -10.34 -15.42
CA GLY A 69 1.77 -10.97 -14.15
C GLY A 69 2.78 -10.18 -13.33
N GLU A 70 3.72 -9.49 -13.97
CA GLU A 70 4.66 -8.59 -13.30
C GLU A 70 3.94 -7.47 -12.51
N GLU A 71 2.97 -6.80 -13.13
CA GLU A 71 2.17 -5.74 -12.49
C GLU A 71 1.33 -6.30 -11.33
N TYR A 72 0.73 -7.48 -11.54
CA TYR A 72 -0.02 -8.20 -10.52
C TYR A 72 0.84 -8.62 -9.33
N ASN A 73 1.99 -9.25 -9.57
CA ASN A 73 2.88 -9.73 -8.54
C ASN A 73 3.42 -8.58 -7.70
N SER A 74 3.79 -7.46 -8.33
CA SER A 74 4.26 -6.26 -7.64
C SER A 74 3.20 -5.69 -6.69
N LEU A 75 1.96 -5.55 -7.16
CA LEU A 75 0.88 -5.04 -6.31
C LEU A 75 0.45 -6.06 -5.25
N LEU A 76 0.44 -7.36 -5.57
CA LEU A 76 0.14 -8.45 -4.63
C LEU A 76 1.13 -8.48 -3.47
N SER A 77 2.43 -8.38 -3.73
CA SER A 77 3.44 -8.39 -2.66
C SER A 77 3.28 -7.22 -1.69
N ASN A 78 2.93 -6.03 -2.19
CA ASN A 78 2.61 -4.89 -1.33
C ASN A 78 1.33 -5.14 -0.50
N ALA A 79 0.29 -5.69 -1.12
CA ALA A 79 -0.96 -5.99 -0.43
C ALA A 79 -0.80 -7.07 0.66
N GLN A 80 0.01 -8.09 0.40
CA GLN A 80 0.38 -9.12 1.38
C GLN A 80 1.11 -8.52 2.59
N GLN A 81 2.10 -7.65 2.36
CA GLN A 81 2.83 -6.97 3.44
C GLN A 81 1.91 -6.09 4.29
N GLN A 82 0.99 -5.36 3.65
CA GLN A 82 0.00 -4.54 4.36
C GLN A 82 -0.94 -5.39 5.21
N SER A 83 -1.40 -6.52 4.68
CA SER A 83 -2.25 -7.48 5.41
C SER A 83 -1.53 -8.01 6.66
N GLN A 84 -0.25 -8.39 6.53
CA GLN A 84 0.58 -8.79 7.68
C GLN A 84 0.74 -7.67 8.72
N ALA A 85 0.95 -6.43 8.26
CA ALA A 85 1.06 -5.27 9.15
C ALA A 85 -0.24 -4.99 9.92
N ASN A 86 -1.38 -5.36 9.34
CA ASN A 86 -2.70 -5.28 9.98
C ASN A 86 -2.99 -6.48 10.91
N GLY A 87 -2.07 -7.45 11.01
CA GLY A 87 -2.24 -8.66 11.82
C GLY A 87 -3.09 -9.74 11.17
N GLU A 88 -3.33 -9.65 9.86
CA GLU A 88 -4.07 -10.62 9.06
C GLU A 88 -3.11 -11.64 8.43
N ASP A 89 -3.61 -12.86 8.16
CA ASP A 89 -2.84 -13.90 7.46
C ASP A 89 -3.26 -13.96 5.98
N PRO A 90 -2.44 -13.42 5.06
CA PRO A 90 -2.75 -13.37 3.63
C PRO A 90 -2.68 -14.75 2.96
N THR A 91 -2.25 -15.79 3.68
CA THR A 91 -2.03 -17.15 3.15
C THR A 91 -3.19 -18.12 3.41
N THR A 92 -4.22 -17.66 4.13
CA THR A 92 -5.48 -18.40 4.24
C THR A 92 -6.21 -18.45 2.90
N ASP A 93 -7.00 -19.49 2.63
CA ASP A 93 -7.71 -19.62 1.36
C ASP A 93 -8.61 -18.40 1.06
N ASP A 94 -9.33 -17.90 2.08
CA ASP A 94 -10.19 -16.72 1.95
C ASP A 94 -9.37 -15.43 1.79
N GLY A 95 -8.32 -15.25 2.60
CA GLY A 95 -7.46 -14.05 2.52
C GLY A 95 -6.70 -13.96 1.19
N ALA A 96 -6.17 -15.09 0.71
CA ALA A 96 -5.49 -15.16 -0.58
C ALA A 96 -6.44 -14.79 -1.74
N LYS A 97 -7.69 -15.29 -1.69
CA LYS A 97 -8.71 -14.97 -2.69
C LYS A 97 -9.12 -13.50 -2.63
N GLU A 98 -9.33 -12.96 -1.45
CA GLU A 98 -9.69 -11.54 -1.26
C GLU A 98 -8.60 -10.61 -1.78
N LEU A 99 -7.34 -10.89 -1.44
CA LEU A 99 -6.20 -10.13 -1.95
C LEU A 99 -6.09 -10.21 -3.47
N LYS A 100 -6.23 -11.40 -4.05
CA LYS A 100 -6.23 -11.56 -5.51
C LYS A 100 -7.32 -10.71 -6.17
N ASP A 101 -8.56 -10.79 -5.68
CA ASP A 101 -9.69 -10.03 -6.21
C ASP A 101 -9.46 -8.52 -6.05
N GLN A 102 -8.92 -8.08 -4.91
CA GLN A 102 -8.58 -6.68 -4.65
C GLN A 102 -7.50 -6.16 -5.60
N VAL A 103 -6.42 -6.93 -5.78
CA VAL A 103 -5.30 -6.57 -6.66
C VAL A 103 -5.76 -6.47 -8.11
N LEU A 104 -6.51 -7.45 -8.60
CA LEU A 104 -7.03 -7.44 -9.97
C LEU A 104 -7.97 -6.26 -10.21
N LYS A 105 -8.91 -6.00 -9.30
CA LYS A 105 -9.82 -4.84 -9.40
C LYS A 105 -9.06 -3.53 -9.37
N SER A 106 -8.02 -3.41 -8.54
CA SER A 106 -7.18 -2.21 -8.48
C SER A 106 -6.46 -1.96 -9.80
N LEU A 107 -5.85 -2.99 -10.39
CA LEU A 107 -5.15 -2.88 -11.67
C LEU A 107 -6.11 -2.57 -12.82
N VAL A 108 -7.23 -3.28 -12.91
CA VAL A 108 -8.26 -3.00 -13.92
C VAL A 108 -8.82 -1.59 -13.77
N GLY A 109 -9.16 -1.19 -12.54
CA GLY A 109 -9.68 0.14 -12.26
C GLY A 109 -8.70 1.24 -12.61
N ASN A 110 -7.42 1.09 -12.25
CA ASN A 110 -6.38 2.03 -12.64
C ASN A 110 -6.24 2.11 -14.16
N LYS A 111 -6.28 0.96 -14.86
CA LYS A 111 -6.19 0.93 -16.32
C LYS A 111 -7.37 1.62 -17.01
N LEU A 112 -8.58 1.44 -16.47
CA LEU A 112 -9.79 2.12 -16.95
C LEU A 112 -9.69 3.63 -16.77
N LEU A 113 -9.24 4.09 -15.60
CA LEU A 113 -9.03 5.53 -15.34
C LEU A 113 -7.95 6.12 -16.25
N PHE A 114 -6.87 5.38 -16.50
CA PHE A 114 -5.82 5.79 -17.43
C PHE A 114 -6.35 5.93 -18.86
N GLN A 115 -7.07 4.92 -19.37
CA GLN A 115 -7.69 4.99 -20.70
C GLN A 115 -8.71 6.12 -20.80
N GLU A 116 -9.47 6.37 -19.74
CA GLU A 116 -10.40 7.50 -19.70
C GLU A 116 -9.68 8.85 -19.75
N ALA A 117 -8.57 8.99 -19.01
CA ALA A 117 -7.73 10.19 -19.06
C ALA A 117 -7.17 10.42 -20.48
N GLU A 118 -6.69 9.36 -21.15
CA GLU A 118 -6.24 9.42 -22.55
C GLU A 118 -7.38 9.81 -23.51
N ASN A 119 -8.56 9.20 -23.35
CA ASN A 119 -9.74 9.49 -24.18
C ASN A 119 -10.19 10.96 -24.04
N GLN A 120 -10.02 11.54 -22.86
CA GLN A 120 -10.29 12.95 -22.59
C GLN A 120 -9.14 13.89 -22.98
N ASN A 121 -8.05 13.37 -23.55
CA ASN A 121 -6.88 14.12 -24.00
C ASN A 121 -6.14 14.85 -22.86
N TYR A 122 -6.12 14.26 -21.67
CA TYR A 122 -5.18 14.70 -20.66
C TYR A 122 -3.75 14.45 -21.15
N GLU A 123 -2.81 15.30 -20.76
CA GLU A 123 -1.40 15.16 -21.09
C GLU A 123 -0.51 15.50 -19.89
N VAL A 124 0.62 14.80 -19.79
CA VAL A 124 1.69 15.10 -18.84
C VAL A 124 2.85 15.69 -19.63
N SER A 125 3.25 16.90 -19.29
CA SER A 125 4.39 17.56 -19.91
C SER A 125 5.70 16.93 -19.43
N ASP A 126 6.75 16.99 -20.26
CA ASP A 126 8.09 16.51 -19.88
C ASP A 126 8.58 17.16 -18.60
N LYS A 127 8.24 18.43 -18.38
CA LYS A 127 8.61 19.16 -17.17
C LYS A 127 7.96 18.56 -15.92
N GLU A 128 6.68 18.27 -15.94
CA GLU A 128 5.98 17.65 -14.80
C GLU A 128 6.54 16.25 -14.52
N LEU A 129 6.82 15.50 -15.58
CA LEU A 129 7.41 14.17 -15.45
C LEU A 129 8.83 14.21 -14.88
N ASP A 130 9.65 15.16 -15.30
CA ASP A 130 11.01 15.32 -14.79
C ASP A 130 11.01 15.85 -13.33
N GLU A 131 10.07 16.73 -12.96
CA GLU A 131 9.89 17.19 -11.57
C GLU A 131 9.48 16.03 -10.64
N GLU A 132 8.56 15.17 -11.09
CA GLU A 132 8.15 14.00 -10.31
C GLU A 132 9.27 12.95 -10.24
N MET A 133 9.99 12.73 -11.35
CA MET A 133 11.14 11.83 -11.39
C MET A 133 12.26 12.29 -10.45
N GLN A 134 12.52 13.59 -10.38
CA GLN A 134 13.46 14.14 -9.41
C GLN A 134 12.96 13.96 -7.98
N SER A 135 11.67 14.18 -7.73
CA SER A 135 11.07 13.98 -6.41
C SER A 135 11.16 12.54 -5.95
N ALA A 136 11.00 11.56 -6.85
CA ALA A 136 11.22 10.15 -6.57
C ALA A 136 12.69 9.85 -6.21
N LYS A 137 13.65 10.38 -6.98
CA LYS A 137 15.09 10.21 -6.72
C LYS A 137 15.52 10.83 -5.39
N ASP A 138 14.94 11.97 -5.01
CA ASP A 138 15.24 12.70 -3.77
C ASP A 138 14.81 11.95 -2.50
N GLN A 139 13.97 10.91 -2.62
CA GLN A 139 13.63 10.02 -1.50
C GLN A 139 14.80 9.11 -1.10
N PHE A 140 15.79 8.95 -1.98
CA PHE A 140 16.97 8.13 -1.76
C PHE A 140 18.17 8.98 -1.35
N GLU A 141 19.11 8.37 -0.63
CA GLU A 141 20.33 9.05 -0.20
C GLU A 141 21.16 9.59 -1.39
N ASN A 142 21.09 8.90 -2.53
CA ASN A 142 21.76 9.24 -3.77
C ASN A 142 21.21 8.41 -4.94
N GLU A 143 21.66 8.73 -6.16
CA GLU A 143 21.25 8.07 -7.40
C GLU A 143 21.60 6.58 -7.45
N ASP A 144 22.71 6.15 -6.83
CA ASP A 144 23.09 4.73 -6.79
C ASP A 144 22.07 3.93 -5.96
N LYS A 145 21.58 4.49 -4.84
CA LYS A 145 20.51 3.88 -4.04
C LYS A 145 19.16 3.81 -4.76
N PHE A 146 18.87 4.80 -5.60
CA PHE A 146 17.70 4.73 -6.48
C PHE A 146 17.84 3.59 -7.50
N LYS A 147 19.01 3.44 -8.13
CA LYS A 147 19.27 2.35 -9.08
C LYS A 147 19.23 0.96 -8.43
N GLU A 148 19.82 0.80 -7.25
CA GLU A 148 19.73 -0.44 -6.47
C GLU A 148 18.25 -0.79 -6.17
N ALA A 149 17.41 0.21 -5.88
CA ALA A 149 15.99 -0.03 -5.63
C ALA A 149 15.22 -0.44 -6.89
N LEU A 150 15.53 0.16 -8.05
CA LEU A 150 14.96 -0.27 -9.34
C LEU A 150 15.36 -1.71 -9.68
N GLU A 151 16.64 -2.07 -9.48
CA GLU A 151 17.12 -3.44 -9.66
C GLU A 151 16.44 -4.43 -8.70
N ALA A 152 16.25 -4.04 -7.44
CA ALA A 152 15.54 -4.86 -6.46
C ALA A 152 14.05 -5.04 -6.79
N ALA A 153 13.46 -4.08 -7.50
CA ALA A 153 12.09 -4.12 -8.00
C ALA A 153 11.98 -4.72 -9.41
N ASP A 154 13.07 -5.28 -9.95
CA ASP A 154 13.17 -5.89 -11.28
C ASP A 154 12.65 -4.98 -12.41
N THR A 155 12.97 -3.68 -12.35
CA THR A 155 12.51 -2.69 -13.32
C THR A 155 13.63 -1.74 -13.74
N THR A 156 13.45 -1.07 -14.88
CA THR A 156 14.38 -0.07 -15.41
C THR A 156 13.92 1.36 -15.12
N GLU A 157 14.85 2.32 -15.26
CA GLU A 157 14.51 3.74 -15.12
C GLU A 157 13.46 4.21 -16.14
N GLU A 158 13.50 3.68 -17.36
CA GLU A 158 12.54 4.01 -18.42
C GLU A 158 11.15 3.44 -18.13
N GLU A 159 11.06 2.18 -17.68
CA GLU A 159 9.78 1.57 -17.28
C GLU A 159 9.19 2.29 -16.07
N TYR A 160 10.02 2.63 -15.08
CA TYR A 160 9.60 3.44 -13.94
C TYR A 160 9.08 4.81 -14.39
N LYS A 161 9.80 5.49 -15.31
CA LYS A 161 9.38 6.77 -15.89
C LYS A 161 8.04 6.65 -16.64
N GLN A 162 7.82 5.56 -17.36
CA GLN A 162 6.55 5.29 -18.02
C GLN A 162 5.42 5.11 -17.00
N ARG A 163 5.59 4.26 -15.98
CA ARG A 163 4.61 4.06 -14.90
C ARG A 163 4.30 5.38 -14.19
N LEU A 164 5.31 6.22 -13.96
CA LEU A 164 5.15 7.54 -13.36
C LEU A 164 4.30 8.46 -14.23
N LYS A 165 4.53 8.46 -15.55
CA LYS A 165 3.71 9.22 -16.50
C LYS A 165 2.26 8.76 -16.49
N GLU A 166 2.02 7.44 -16.50
CA GLU A 166 0.66 6.88 -16.43
C GLU A 166 -0.05 7.30 -15.14
N GLY A 167 0.63 7.22 -13.99
CA GLY A 167 0.10 7.67 -12.70
C GLY A 167 -0.20 9.17 -12.66
N LEU A 168 0.70 10.01 -13.18
CA LEU A 168 0.46 11.46 -13.28
C LEU A 168 -0.73 11.79 -14.16
N LEU A 169 -0.94 11.04 -15.24
CA LEU A 169 -2.08 11.22 -16.13
C LEU A 169 -3.40 10.92 -15.42
N VAL A 170 -3.46 9.79 -14.69
CA VAL A 170 -4.62 9.42 -13.87
C VAL A 170 -4.88 10.46 -12.79
N ASN A 171 -3.84 10.92 -12.08
CA ASN A 171 -3.98 11.95 -11.05
C ASN A 171 -4.57 13.24 -11.62
N LYS A 172 -4.08 13.70 -12.78
CA LYS A 172 -4.65 14.87 -13.45
C LYS A 172 -6.12 14.68 -13.79
N TYR A 173 -6.50 13.53 -14.32
CA TYR A 173 -7.91 13.24 -14.60
C TYR A 173 -8.75 13.29 -13.33
N VAL A 174 -8.32 12.60 -12.27
CA VAL A 174 -9.01 12.57 -10.97
C VAL A 174 -9.17 13.97 -10.38
N ASP A 175 -8.10 14.77 -10.37
CA ASP A 175 -8.10 16.11 -9.78
C ASP A 175 -9.00 17.12 -10.51
N ASN A 176 -9.19 16.93 -11.83
CA ASN A 176 -9.96 17.86 -12.66
C ASN A 176 -11.42 17.42 -12.85
N GLU A 177 -11.69 16.12 -12.93
CA GLU A 177 -13.02 15.59 -13.25
C GLU A 177 -13.75 15.03 -12.04
N LEU A 178 -13.02 14.55 -11.03
CA LEU A 178 -13.60 13.96 -9.83
C LEU A 178 -13.49 14.93 -8.66
N SER A 179 -14.50 14.92 -7.82
CA SER A 179 -14.50 15.69 -6.57
C SER A 179 -15.02 14.81 -5.45
N PRO A 180 -14.41 14.89 -4.26
CA PRO A 180 -14.92 14.14 -3.13
C PRO A 180 -16.35 14.59 -2.80
N LYS A 181 -17.16 13.64 -2.32
CA LYS A 181 -18.45 13.95 -1.72
C LYS A 181 -18.24 14.94 -0.56
N GLU A 182 -19.13 15.93 -0.47
CA GLU A 182 -19.07 16.96 0.58
C GLU A 182 -19.06 16.31 1.97
N VAL A 183 -18.11 16.73 2.81
CA VAL A 183 -18.02 16.30 4.21
C VAL A 183 -18.69 17.35 5.08
N THR A 184 -19.76 16.96 5.76
CA THR A 184 -20.51 17.85 6.65
C THR A 184 -19.97 17.81 8.08
N GLU A 185 -20.33 18.82 8.87
CA GLU A 185 -20.02 18.86 10.30
C GLU A 185 -20.59 17.65 11.07
N ASP A 186 -21.77 17.16 10.65
CA ASP A 186 -22.42 16.03 11.29
C ASP A 186 -21.70 14.71 10.97
N ASP A 187 -21.17 14.56 9.74
CA ASP A 187 -20.34 13.40 9.37
C ASP A 187 -19.06 13.36 10.23
N MET A 188 -18.38 14.50 10.38
CA MET A 188 -17.16 14.61 11.18
C MET A 188 -17.40 14.30 12.66
N LYS A 189 -18.51 14.77 13.23
CA LYS A 189 -18.89 14.45 14.61
C LYS A 189 -19.19 12.96 14.77
N THR A 190 -19.94 12.38 13.84
CA THR A 190 -20.26 10.95 13.86
C THR A 190 -18.98 10.12 13.83
N TYR A 191 -18.04 10.45 12.95
CA TYR A 191 -16.75 9.78 12.89
C TYR A 191 -15.93 9.95 14.19
N TYR A 192 -15.90 11.16 14.75
CA TYR A 192 -15.21 11.42 16.02
C TYR A 192 -15.84 10.66 17.20
N GLU A 193 -17.16 10.50 17.24
CA GLU A 193 -17.86 9.67 18.24
C GLU A 193 -17.47 8.19 18.13
N GLU A 194 -17.27 7.67 16.92
CA GLU A 194 -16.75 6.32 16.69
C GLU A 194 -15.30 6.18 17.20
N MET A 195 -14.45 7.17 16.94
CA MET A 195 -13.09 7.22 17.50
C MET A 195 -13.10 7.24 19.03
N GLU A 196 -13.97 8.03 19.65
CA GLU A 196 -14.15 8.05 21.11
C GLU A 196 -14.57 6.67 21.64
N LYS A 197 -15.49 6.00 20.95
CA LYS A 197 -15.94 4.66 21.31
C LYS A 197 -14.79 3.65 21.24
N GLN A 198 -14.00 3.67 20.16
CA GLN A 198 -12.85 2.78 20.01
C GLN A 198 -11.76 3.06 21.05
N ALA A 199 -11.52 4.34 21.38
CA ALA A 199 -10.60 4.74 22.43
C ALA A 199 -11.06 4.25 23.82
N LYS A 200 -12.37 4.32 24.11
CA LYS A 200 -12.96 3.74 25.34
C LYS A 200 -12.75 2.23 25.41
N GLU A 201 -13.05 1.51 24.33
CA GLU A 201 -12.87 0.06 24.25
C GLU A 201 -11.40 -0.37 24.44
N SER A 202 -10.46 0.47 24.01
CA SER A 202 -9.02 0.24 24.11
C SER A 202 -8.37 0.84 25.36
N ASN A 203 -9.13 1.45 26.28
CA ASN A 203 -8.64 2.24 27.43
C ASN A 203 -7.60 3.32 27.06
N GLN A 204 -7.80 3.98 25.91
CA GLN A 204 -6.92 5.01 25.34
C GLN A 204 -7.59 6.39 25.27
N GLU A 205 -8.67 6.61 26.03
CA GLU A 205 -9.46 7.86 26.04
C GLU A 205 -8.60 9.12 26.22
N ASP A 206 -7.64 9.09 27.14
CA ASP A 206 -6.78 10.24 27.45
C ASP A 206 -5.82 10.62 26.31
N SER A 207 -5.66 9.75 25.31
CA SER A 207 -4.78 9.98 24.16
C SER A 207 -5.50 10.58 22.95
N LEU A 208 -6.84 10.65 22.98
CA LEU A 208 -7.63 11.19 21.88
C LEU A 208 -7.59 12.74 21.89
N PRO A 209 -7.12 13.39 20.82
CA PRO A 209 -7.18 14.85 20.70
C PRO A 209 -8.62 15.34 20.71
N LYS A 210 -8.85 16.60 21.14
CA LYS A 210 -10.19 17.18 21.10
C LYS A 210 -10.65 17.37 19.67
N TYR A 211 -11.95 17.19 19.42
CA TYR A 211 -12.58 17.42 18.11
C TYR A 211 -12.17 18.74 17.47
N ASP A 212 -12.27 19.87 18.20
CA ASP A 212 -11.93 21.20 17.67
C ASP A 212 -10.46 21.32 17.20
N ASP A 213 -9.55 20.53 17.78
CA ASP A 213 -8.13 20.54 17.45
C ASP A 213 -7.82 19.73 16.18
N ILE A 214 -8.67 18.77 15.82
CA ILE A 214 -8.45 17.84 14.69
C ILE A 214 -9.50 17.91 13.59
N LYS A 215 -10.57 18.70 13.73
CA LYS A 215 -11.68 18.75 12.77
C LYS A 215 -11.23 18.98 11.32
N ASP A 216 -10.22 19.83 11.08
CA ASP A 216 -9.73 20.12 9.73
C ASP A 216 -8.96 18.92 9.15
N GLN A 217 -8.26 18.17 10.02
CA GLN A 217 -7.58 16.92 9.63
C GLN A 217 -8.60 15.81 9.37
N LEU A 218 -9.64 15.70 10.20
CA LEU A 218 -10.75 14.78 9.98
C LEU A 218 -11.44 15.07 8.66
N LYS A 219 -11.76 16.33 8.38
CA LYS A 219 -12.35 16.75 7.10
C LYS A 219 -11.50 16.29 5.92
N THR A 220 -10.19 16.59 5.97
CA THR A 220 -9.26 16.22 4.89
C THR A 220 -9.19 14.70 4.69
N MET A 221 -9.11 13.94 5.78
CA MET A 221 -9.09 12.47 5.72
C MET A 221 -10.40 11.90 5.15
N MET A 222 -11.54 12.44 5.56
CA MET A 222 -12.86 12.02 5.06
C MET A 222 -13.04 12.42 3.59
N GLU A 223 -12.55 13.59 3.17
CA GLU A 223 -12.53 13.99 1.76
C GLU A 223 -11.68 13.02 0.93
N GLN A 224 -10.52 12.59 1.43
CA GLN A 224 -9.71 11.57 0.75
C GLN A 224 -10.43 10.22 0.63
N GLN A 225 -11.10 9.76 1.69
CA GLN A 225 -11.91 8.53 1.65
C GLN A 225 -13.10 8.64 0.69
N ASN A 226 -13.77 9.80 0.70
CA ASN A 226 -14.88 10.08 -0.21
C ASN A 226 -14.40 10.14 -1.66
N LEU A 227 -13.22 10.71 -1.94
CA LEU A 227 -12.62 10.71 -3.27
C LEU A 227 -12.33 9.27 -3.74
N GLN A 228 -11.75 8.43 -2.87
CA GLN A 228 -11.54 7.02 -3.19
C GLN A 228 -12.85 6.31 -3.53
N THR A 229 -13.93 6.59 -2.81
CA THR A 229 -15.27 6.06 -3.13
C THR A 229 -15.76 6.53 -4.48
N VAL A 230 -15.61 7.82 -4.80
CA VAL A 230 -16.00 8.39 -6.11
C VAL A 230 -15.16 7.78 -7.23
N MET A 231 -13.87 7.52 -7.01
CA MET A 231 -13.02 6.82 -7.98
C MET A 231 -13.50 5.39 -8.23
N LEU A 232 -13.88 4.65 -7.18
CA LEU A 232 -14.44 3.31 -7.33
C LEU A 232 -15.79 3.33 -8.08
N GLU A 233 -16.67 4.26 -7.75
CA GLU A 233 -17.93 4.46 -8.49
C GLU A 233 -17.67 4.79 -9.96
N ARG A 234 -16.65 5.61 -10.25
CA ARG A 234 -16.26 5.93 -11.63
C ARG A 234 -15.69 4.72 -12.36
N VAL A 235 -14.87 3.90 -11.70
CA VAL A 235 -14.39 2.63 -12.26
C VAL A 235 -15.55 1.70 -12.58
N ASP A 236 -16.52 1.54 -11.68
CA ASP A 236 -17.72 0.72 -11.89
C ASP A 236 -18.60 1.24 -13.05
N GLU A 237 -18.56 2.54 -13.35
CA GLU A 237 -19.19 3.11 -14.54
C GLU A 237 -18.41 2.77 -15.81
N LEU A 238 -17.09 2.99 -15.81
CA LEU A 238 -16.22 2.72 -16.94
C LEU A 238 -16.21 1.22 -17.31
N GLU A 239 -16.22 0.34 -16.31
CA GLU A 239 -16.20 -1.11 -16.52
C GLU A 239 -17.47 -1.62 -17.24
N LYS A 240 -18.62 -0.94 -17.10
CA LYS A 240 -19.88 -1.32 -17.80
C LYS A 240 -19.79 -1.21 -19.31
N ASP A 241 -18.97 -0.28 -19.81
CA ASP A 241 -18.80 -0.01 -21.23
C ASP A 241 -17.50 -0.61 -21.80
N ALA A 242 -16.66 -1.20 -20.93
CA ALA A 242 -15.37 -1.76 -21.30
C ALA A 242 -15.41 -3.28 -21.57
N ASP A 243 -14.52 -3.78 -22.42
CA ASP A 243 -14.24 -5.21 -22.56
C ASP A 243 -13.18 -5.62 -21.53
N VAL A 244 -13.64 -6.00 -20.34
CA VAL A 244 -12.79 -6.50 -19.25
C VAL A 244 -12.84 -8.02 -19.18
N LYS A 245 -11.66 -8.65 -19.17
CA LYS A 245 -11.49 -10.10 -18.97
C LYS A 245 -10.48 -10.35 -17.87
N TYR A 246 -10.86 -11.10 -16.85
CA TYR A 246 -9.96 -11.63 -15.82
C TYR A 246 -9.55 -13.05 -16.23
N ASN A 247 -8.24 -13.33 -16.26
CA ASN A 247 -7.68 -14.56 -16.85
C ASN A 247 -7.11 -15.54 -15.81
N ILE A 248 -7.01 -15.13 -14.54
CA ILE A 248 -6.46 -15.95 -13.46
C ILE A 248 -7.48 -16.20 -12.36
#